data_AF-A0AAN6Y0Q8-F1
#
_entry.id   AF-A0AAN6Y0Q8-F1
#
_cell.length_a   1.000
_cell.length_b   1.000
_cell.length_c   1.000
_cell.angle_alpha   90.00
_cell.angle_beta   90.00
_cell.angle_gamma   90.00
#
_symmetry.space_group_name_H-M   'P 1'
#
loop_
_entity.id
_entity.type
_entity.pdbx_description
1 polymer ?
#
loop_
_entity_poly.entity_id
_entity_poly.type
_entity_poly.pdbx_seq_one_letter_code
_entity_poly.pdbx_strand_id
1 'polypeptide(L)'
;ISLRQNLVAPFIVEPREGHTHTVVFLHRLPETTKDADLPAKVLSAKRTSRNSNHQTLAEQFPTVRWVFPHPKCGHRPYNNLTAEDKAAVGLAGSSPYITQILLREAKLLREAGVANGLERVILGGQGETAEAGQDAMASFPEVRTSILRMPDQVAAFMRETLHCSEWSDPSTDPRLAGYVGMHAEDAVVTRDLTAYRAAKMKVASSSSSSSPASPNNGGVNSSIISNTTHRFIHGGYKVTTPKWDGGRYDEFASFLDDDLGVYRVPFAAPPKTDEQLRKERKAAAEEEARKHQLTAREKYLEELAADKAEEKERLEKVRRSIEADNRERRERKARR
;
A
#
# COMPACT_ATOMS: atom_id res chain seq x y z
N ILE A 1 -24.88 8.30 -1.30
CA ILE A 1 -24.17 7.41 -0.33
C ILE A 1 -25.20 6.41 0.20
N SER A 2 -24.82 5.17 0.51
CA SER A 2 -25.62 4.00 0.92
C SER A 2 -26.17 4.17 2.32
N LEU A 3 -26.67 5.37 2.60
CA LEU A 3 -27.02 5.82 3.92
C LEU A 3 -28.20 5.00 4.41
N ARG A 4 -28.07 4.45 5.60
CA ARG A 4 -29.13 3.69 6.25
C ARG A 4 -29.84 4.58 7.25
N GLN A 5 -31.16 4.63 7.16
CA GLN A 5 -31.98 5.27 8.19
C GLN A 5 -31.92 4.50 9.50
N ASN A 6 -31.90 3.18 9.46
CA ASN A 6 -31.67 2.30 10.60
C ASN A 6 -30.43 1.47 10.35
N LEU A 7 -29.45 1.54 11.25
CA LEU A 7 -28.24 0.75 11.08
C LEU A 7 -28.52 -0.74 11.32
N VAL A 8 -27.81 -1.53 10.53
CA VAL A 8 -27.81 -2.99 10.60
C VAL A 8 -26.38 -3.47 10.70
N ALA A 9 -26.19 -4.72 11.09
CA ALA A 9 -24.88 -5.33 11.20
C ALA A 9 -24.06 -5.13 9.90
N PRO A 10 -22.73 -4.94 9.99
CA PRO A 10 -21.88 -4.81 8.82
C PRO A 10 -22.05 -5.98 7.84
N PHE A 11 -21.88 -5.70 6.55
CA PHE A 11 -21.73 -6.79 5.57
C PHE A 11 -20.35 -7.41 5.73
N ILE A 12 -20.30 -8.75 5.82
CA ILE A 12 -19.09 -9.49 6.15
C ILE A 12 -18.84 -10.55 5.08
N VAL A 13 -17.59 -10.62 4.62
CA VAL A 13 -17.06 -11.76 3.88
C VAL A 13 -16.11 -12.51 4.80
N GLU A 14 -16.56 -13.68 5.23
CA GLU A 14 -15.79 -14.60 6.07
C GLU A 14 -14.52 -15.06 5.34
N PRO A 15 -13.40 -15.27 6.06
CA PRO A 15 -12.22 -15.88 5.47
C PRO A 15 -12.55 -17.31 5.02
N ARG A 16 -11.97 -17.74 3.90
CA ARG A 16 -12.12 -19.10 3.35
C ARG A 16 -11.15 -20.09 4.00
N GLU A 17 -10.06 -19.59 4.56
CA GLU A 17 -9.06 -20.34 5.31
C GLU A 17 -8.97 -19.79 6.75
N GLY A 18 -7.94 -20.17 7.51
CA GLY A 18 -7.73 -19.66 8.88
C GLY A 18 -7.71 -18.13 8.92
N HIS A 19 -8.40 -17.55 9.91
CA HIS A 19 -8.52 -16.10 10.07
C HIS A 19 -7.21 -15.50 10.58
N THR A 20 -6.50 -14.73 9.74
CA THR A 20 -5.22 -14.11 10.14
C THR A 20 -5.29 -12.60 10.29
N HIS A 21 -6.10 -11.94 9.46
CA HIS A 21 -6.25 -10.49 9.44
C HIS A 21 -7.71 -10.13 9.16
N THR A 22 -8.10 -8.91 9.56
CA THR A 22 -9.39 -8.33 9.20
C THR A 22 -9.19 -7.02 8.46
N VAL A 23 -9.81 -6.87 7.31
CA VAL A 23 -9.92 -5.58 6.61
C VAL A 23 -11.30 -4.97 6.90
N VAL A 24 -11.33 -3.86 7.63
CA VAL A 24 -12.52 -3.03 7.81
C VAL A 24 -12.46 -1.90 6.77
N PHE A 25 -13.35 -1.93 5.78
CA PHE A 25 -13.34 -0.97 4.68
C PHE A 25 -14.61 -0.14 4.60
N LEU A 26 -14.47 1.17 4.76
CA LEU A 26 -15.56 2.14 4.75
C LEU A 26 -15.93 2.49 3.31
N HIS A 27 -17.05 1.98 2.81
CA HIS A 27 -17.44 2.14 1.41
C HIS A 27 -18.27 3.42 1.16
N ARG A 28 -18.29 3.89 -0.10
CA ARG A 28 -19.08 5.04 -0.57
C ARG A 28 -20.19 4.64 -1.57
N LEU A 29 -20.71 3.41 -1.47
CA LEU A 29 -21.80 2.93 -2.34
C LEU A 29 -23.01 3.89 -2.32
N PRO A 30 -23.86 4.00 -3.35
CA PRO A 30 -25.07 4.85 -3.35
C PRO A 30 -26.20 4.36 -2.42
N GLU A 31 -27.12 5.24 -2.00
CA GLU A 31 -28.29 4.94 -1.12
C GLU A 31 -29.16 3.83 -1.67
N THR A 32 -29.28 3.85 -2.99
CA THR A 32 -30.05 2.90 -3.79
C THR A 32 -29.41 1.51 -3.85
N THR A 33 -28.22 1.31 -3.28
CA THR A 33 -27.57 -0.01 -3.24
C THR A 33 -28.31 -0.92 -2.26
N LYS A 34 -28.95 -1.95 -2.80
CA LYS A 34 -29.63 -2.97 -2.02
C LYS A 34 -28.62 -3.96 -1.45
N ASP A 35 -28.98 -4.65 -0.37
CA ASP A 35 -28.09 -5.64 0.26
C ASP A 35 -27.70 -6.76 -0.69
N ALA A 36 -28.61 -7.17 -1.57
CA ALA A 36 -28.36 -8.17 -2.61
C ALA A 36 -27.24 -7.79 -3.60
N ASP A 37 -26.97 -6.49 -3.77
CA ASP A 37 -25.93 -6.00 -4.69
C ASP A 37 -24.57 -5.85 -4.01
N LEU A 38 -24.52 -5.79 -2.67
CA LEU A 38 -23.30 -5.54 -1.92
C LEU A 38 -22.20 -6.57 -2.23
N PRO A 39 -22.49 -7.89 -2.28
CA PRO A 39 -21.46 -8.90 -2.52
C PRO A 39 -20.69 -8.69 -3.84
N ALA A 40 -21.30 -8.04 -4.85
CA ALA A 40 -20.65 -7.77 -6.13
C ALA A 40 -19.98 -6.39 -6.22
N LYS A 41 -20.28 -5.47 -5.29
CA LYS A 41 -19.87 -4.06 -5.35
C LYS A 41 -18.77 -3.68 -4.36
N VAL A 42 -18.66 -4.39 -3.24
CA VAL A 42 -17.67 -4.10 -2.20
C VAL A 42 -16.23 -4.36 -2.66
N LEU A 43 -15.26 -3.84 -1.90
CA LEU A 43 -13.83 -3.94 -2.25
C LEU A 43 -13.37 -5.39 -2.45
N SER A 44 -13.79 -6.29 -1.58
CA SER A 44 -13.35 -7.69 -1.61
C SER A 44 -13.72 -8.42 -2.90
N ALA A 45 -14.75 -7.98 -3.60
CA ALA A 45 -15.21 -8.52 -4.88
C ALA A 45 -14.50 -7.91 -6.10
N LYS A 46 -13.62 -6.92 -5.89
CA LYS A 46 -12.90 -6.24 -6.97
C LYS A 46 -11.78 -7.09 -7.50
N ARG A 47 -11.57 -7.00 -8.81
CA ARG A 47 -10.57 -7.77 -9.54
C ARG A 47 -9.31 -6.96 -9.74
N THR A 48 -8.16 -7.60 -9.56
CA THR A 48 -6.83 -7.02 -9.78
C THR A 48 -6.42 -7.25 -11.24
N SER A 49 -5.83 -6.25 -11.90
CA SER A 49 -5.37 -6.39 -13.29
C SER A 49 -4.14 -7.30 -13.43
N ARG A 50 -3.37 -7.44 -12.35
CA ARG A 50 -2.17 -8.29 -12.28
C ARG A 50 -2.47 -9.79 -12.37
N ASN A 51 -3.74 -10.19 -12.41
CA ASN A 51 -4.16 -11.58 -12.41
C ASN A 51 -5.06 -11.89 -13.62
N SER A 52 -4.55 -12.69 -14.57
CA SER A 52 -5.27 -13.11 -15.78
C SER A 52 -6.46 -14.04 -15.50
N ASN A 53 -6.60 -14.58 -14.29
CA ASN A 53 -7.69 -15.49 -13.91
C ASN A 53 -8.93 -14.76 -13.34
N HIS A 54 -8.99 -13.43 -13.38
CA HIS A 54 -10.13 -12.65 -12.90
C HIS A 54 -10.48 -12.87 -11.41
N GLN A 55 -9.50 -13.28 -10.58
CA GLN A 55 -9.73 -13.47 -9.16
C GLN A 55 -10.03 -12.14 -8.46
N THR A 56 -10.96 -12.21 -7.53
CA THR A 56 -11.30 -11.12 -6.61
C THR A 56 -10.25 -10.97 -5.51
N LEU A 57 -10.25 -9.86 -4.79
CA LEU A 57 -9.38 -9.68 -3.62
C LEU A 57 -9.63 -10.75 -2.55
N ALA A 58 -10.90 -11.14 -2.30
CA ALA A 58 -11.24 -12.20 -1.36
C ALA A 58 -10.67 -13.57 -1.75
N GLU A 59 -10.51 -13.83 -3.05
CA GLU A 59 -9.91 -15.07 -3.56
C GLU A 59 -8.40 -15.09 -3.44
N GLN A 60 -7.77 -13.93 -3.56
CA GLN A 60 -6.32 -13.79 -3.45
C GLN A 60 -5.84 -13.83 -2.00
N PHE A 61 -6.69 -13.38 -1.07
CA PHE A 61 -6.39 -13.33 0.37
C PHE A 61 -7.44 -14.14 1.16
N PRO A 62 -7.40 -15.49 1.08
CA PRO A 62 -8.43 -16.35 1.66
C PRO A 62 -8.42 -16.36 3.20
N THR A 63 -7.33 -15.96 3.83
CA THR A 63 -7.19 -15.86 5.30
C THR A 63 -7.70 -14.53 5.87
N VAL A 64 -8.10 -13.60 5.00
CA VAL A 64 -8.57 -12.26 5.37
C VAL A 64 -10.08 -12.25 5.49
N ARG A 65 -10.55 -11.80 6.66
CA ARG A 65 -11.94 -11.41 6.87
C ARG A 65 -12.17 -10.00 6.33
N TRP A 66 -13.25 -9.78 5.59
CA TRP A 66 -13.59 -8.45 5.07
C TRP A 66 -14.87 -7.95 5.72
N VAL A 67 -14.81 -6.75 6.30
CA VAL A 67 -15.91 -6.13 7.03
C VAL A 67 -16.24 -4.80 6.39
N PHE A 68 -17.52 -4.61 6.06
CA PHE A 68 -18.04 -3.45 5.36
C PHE A 68 -19.14 -2.80 6.20
N PRO A 69 -18.78 -1.87 7.11
CA PRO A 69 -19.75 -1.16 7.93
C PRO A 69 -20.71 -0.33 7.08
N HIS A 70 -21.99 -0.33 7.45
CA HIS A 70 -22.96 0.52 6.77
C HIS A 70 -22.87 1.96 7.28
N PRO A 71 -22.91 2.96 6.37
CA PRO A 71 -23.00 4.36 6.76
C PRO A 71 -24.44 4.70 7.20
N LYS A 72 -24.59 5.46 8.30
CA LYS A 72 -25.87 5.99 8.80
C LYS A 72 -26.27 7.29 8.06
N CYS A 73 -27.56 7.52 7.83
CA CYS A 73 -28.06 8.82 7.36
C CYS A 73 -27.67 9.96 8.33
N GLY A 74 -26.99 10.99 7.82
CA GLY A 74 -26.62 12.19 8.59
C GLY A 74 -25.36 12.89 8.09
N HIS A 75 -24.96 13.97 8.79
CA HIS A 75 -23.79 14.79 8.43
C HIS A 75 -22.44 14.06 8.62
N ARG A 76 -22.37 13.01 9.45
CA ARG A 76 -21.17 12.18 9.64
C ARG A 76 -21.55 10.70 9.67
N PRO A 77 -21.66 10.05 8.50
CA PRO A 77 -22.27 8.72 8.38
C PRO A 77 -21.59 7.58 9.15
N TYR A 78 -20.36 7.80 9.58
CA TYR A 78 -19.55 6.82 10.29
C TYR A 78 -19.18 7.25 11.73
N ASN A 79 -19.70 8.39 12.21
CA ASN A 79 -19.38 8.92 13.54
C ASN A 79 -20.60 8.96 14.48
N ASN A 80 -20.32 8.83 15.78
CA ASN A 80 -21.21 9.11 16.92
C ASN A 80 -22.67 8.69 16.74
N LEU A 81 -22.87 7.37 16.63
CA LEU A 81 -24.20 6.76 16.66
C LEU A 81 -24.88 6.93 18.02
N THR A 82 -26.21 6.99 17.99
CA THR A 82 -27.03 6.94 19.21
C THR A 82 -26.84 5.59 19.92
N ALA A 83 -27.22 5.51 21.21
CA ALA A 83 -27.16 4.25 21.96
C ALA A 83 -28.03 3.16 21.31
N GLU A 84 -29.19 3.54 20.76
CA GLU A 84 -30.09 2.65 20.02
C GLU A 84 -29.44 2.11 18.74
N ASP A 85 -28.81 2.98 17.95
CA ASP A 85 -28.10 2.57 16.74
C ASP A 85 -26.92 1.66 17.06
N LYS A 86 -26.17 1.95 18.14
CA LYS A 86 -25.09 1.07 18.63
C LYS A 86 -25.65 -0.31 19.02
N ALA A 87 -26.74 -0.34 19.78
CA ALA A 87 -27.38 -1.60 20.17
C ALA A 87 -27.84 -2.41 18.96
N ALA A 88 -28.40 -1.76 17.93
CA ALA A 88 -28.87 -2.41 16.70
C ALA A 88 -27.75 -3.12 15.92
N VAL A 89 -26.51 -2.65 16.03
CA VAL A 89 -25.33 -3.28 15.41
C VAL A 89 -24.52 -4.17 16.38
N GLY A 90 -25.06 -4.41 17.57
CA GLY A 90 -24.43 -5.23 18.61
C GLY A 90 -23.20 -4.58 19.26
N LEU A 91 -23.19 -3.25 19.33
CA LEU A 91 -22.11 -2.45 19.93
C LEU A 91 -22.57 -1.87 21.27
N ALA A 92 -21.72 -1.96 22.29
CA ALA A 92 -22.05 -1.57 23.68
C ALA A 92 -21.05 -0.58 24.30
N GLY A 93 -20.04 -0.15 23.55
CA GLY A 93 -18.97 0.71 24.02
C GLY A 93 -19.26 2.21 23.93
N SER A 94 -18.48 2.97 24.70
CA SER A 94 -18.49 4.44 24.66
C SER A 94 -17.76 5.02 23.44
N SER A 95 -16.81 4.27 22.85
CA SER A 95 -16.05 4.71 21.67
C SER A 95 -16.94 5.02 20.45
N PRO A 96 -16.43 5.76 19.45
CA PRO A 96 -17.14 5.97 18.19
C PRO A 96 -17.35 4.67 17.42
N TYR A 97 -18.32 4.71 16.49
CA TYR A 97 -18.83 3.54 15.78
C TYR A 97 -17.75 2.69 15.12
N ILE A 98 -16.92 3.29 14.26
CA ILE A 98 -15.88 2.55 13.56
C ILE A 98 -14.81 2.02 14.52
N THR A 99 -14.40 2.79 15.51
CA THR A 99 -13.46 2.33 16.55
C THR A 99 -13.99 1.09 17.29
N GLN A 100 -15.28 1.06 17.61
CA GLN A 100 -15.88 -0.13 18.24
C GLN A 100 -15.88 -1.34 17.32
N ILE A 101 -16.08 -1.16 16.00
CA ILE A 101 -15.93 -2.25 15.04
C ILE A 101 -14.49 -2.74 15.04
N LEU A 102 -13.50 -1.85 14.99
CA LEU A 102 -12.08 -2.23 15.02
C LEU A 102 -11.73 -3.04 16.28
N LEU A 103 -12.20 -2.61 17.45
CA LEU A 103 -12.01 -3.33 18.71
C LEU A 103 -12.72 -4.70 18.72
N ARG A 104 -13.94 -4.77 18.17
CA ARG A 104 -14.67 -6.04 18.03
C ARG A 104 -13.92 -7.02 17.14
N GLU A 105 -13.42 -6.56 15.99
CA GLU A 105 -12.66 -7.43 15.07
C GLU A 105 -11.32 -7.86 15.66
N ALA A 106 -10.65 -6.98 16.42
CA ALA A 106 -9.46 -7.34 17.19
C ALA A 106 -9.75 -8.41 18.24
N LYS A 107 -10.91 -8.33 18.92
CA LYS A 107 -11.37 -9.35 19.87
C LYS A 107 -11.57 -10.70 19.18
N LEU A 108 -12.24 -10.70 18.03
CA LEU A 108 -12.52 -11.92 17.26
C LEU A 108 -11.22 -12.61 16.82
N LEU A 109 -10.24 -11.85 16.34
CA LEU A 109 -8.91 -12.38 16.00
C LEU A 109 -8.23 -13.04 17.21
N ARG A 110 -8.28 -12.38 18.38
CA ARG A 110 -7.76 -12.95 19.63
C ARG A 110 -8.49 -14.24 20.02
N GLU A 111 -9.81 -14.29 19.89
CA GLU A 111 -10.63 -15.48 20.17
C GLU A 111 -10.33 -16.62 19.17
N ALA A 112 -9.96 -16.29 17.93
CA ALA A 112 -9.47 -17.23 16.93
C ALA A 112 -8.02 -17.70 17.17
N GLY A 113 -7.38 -17.27 18.26
CA GLY A 113 -6.02 -17.66 18.63
C GLY A 113 -4.91 -16.83 17.99
N VAL A 114 -5.25 -15.72 17.31
CA VAL A 114 -4.27 -14.80 16.74
C VAL A 114 -3.78 -13.84 17.83
N ALA A 115 -2.46 -13.86 18.09
CA ALA A 115 -1.84 -12.92 19.02
C ALA A 115 -1.93 -11.47 18.49
N ASN A 116 -2.06 -10.52 19.43
CA ASN A 116 -2.16 -9.09 19.16
C ASN A 116 -3.24 -8.72 18.13
N GLY A 117 -4.50 -8.97 18.48
CA GLY A 117 -5.62 -8.87 17.55
C GLY A 117 -5.71 -7.52 16.82
N LEU A 118 -5.43 -6.41 17.50
CA LEU A 118 -5.50 -5.07 16.88
C LEU A 118 -4.37 -4.81 15.88
N GLU A 119 -3.19 -5.41 16.07
CA GLU A 119 -2.08 -5.40 15.10
C GLU A 119 -2.40 -6.18 13.81
N ARG A 120 -3.54 -6.86 13.77
CA ARG A 120 -4.01 -7.66 12.63
C ARG A 120 -5.26 -7.06 11.98
N VAL A 121 -5.72 -5.91 12.45
CA VAL A 121 -6.83 -5.16 11.87
C VAL A 121 -6.30 -4.08 10.94
N ILE A 122 -6.81 -4.05 9.73
CA ILE A 122 -6.51 -3.08 8.67
C ILE A 122 -7.74 -2.20 8.48
N LEU A 123 -7.57 -0.89 8.52
CA LEU A 123 -8.64 0.07 8.27
C LEU A 123 -8.46 0.72 6.91
N GLY A 124 -9.55 0.90 6.17
CA GLY A 124 -9.48 1.68 4.94
C GLY A 124 -10.78 2.37 4.58
N GLY A 125 -10.70 3.29 3.62
CA GLY A 125 -11.86 4.00 3.09
C GLY A 125 -11.61 4.55 1.69
N GLN A 126 -12.68 5.07 1.08
CA GLN A 126 -12.66 5.66 -0.26
C GLN A 126 -13.18 7.11 -0.25
N GLY A 127 -12.33 8.06 -0.66
CA GLY A 127 -12.63 9.49 -0.66
C GLY A 127 -12.94 9.99 0.75
N GLU A 128 -14.09 10.64 0.94
CA GLU A 128 -14.53 11.18 2.24
C GLU A 128 -14.62 10.12 3.35
N THR A 129 -14.80 8.84 3.00
CA THR A 129 -14.85 7.77 4.02
C THR A 129 -13.46 7.35 4.50
N ALA A 130 -12.40 7.68 3.76
CA ALA A 130 -11.03 7.56 4.26
C ALA A 130 -10.81 8.55 5.42
N GLU A 131 -11.33 9.78 5.31
CA GLU A 131 -11.28 10.76 6.42
C GLU A 131 -11.96 10.23 7.68
N ALA A 132 -13.13 9.60 7.54
CA ALA A 132 -13.82 8.96 8.66
C ALA A 132 -13.00 7.80 9.28
N GLY A 133 -12.21 7.09 8.47
CA GLY A 133 -11.27 6.09 8.97
C GLY A 133 -10.17 6.73 9.82
N GLN A 134 -9.59 7.84 9.35
CA GLN A 134 -8.57 8.58 10.10
C GLN A 134 -9.13 9.12 11.45
N ASP A 135 -10.35 9.67 11.44
CA ASP A 135 -11.04 10.11 12.66
C ASP A 135 -11.22 8.94 13.66
N ALA A 136 -11.53 7.74 13.16
CA ALA A 136 -11.69 6.55 13.99
C ALA A 136 -10.36 6.10 14.64
N MET A 137 -9.23 6.26 13.94
CA MET A 137 -7.90 6.02 14.49
C MET A 137 -7.52 6.98 15.63
N ALA A 138 -8.13 8.16 15.67
CA ALA A 138 -7.94 9.15 16.71
C ALA A 138 -8.89 8.98 17.92
N SER A 139 -9.68 7.91 17.96
CA SER A 139 -10.82 7.77 18.88
C SER A 139 -10.85 6.49 19.72
N PHE A 140 -9.71 5.80 19.82
CA PHE A 140 -9.50 4.67 20.72
C PHE A 140 -9.56 5.09 22.20
N PRO A 141 -9.96 4.17 23.10
CA PRO A 141 -9.88 4.38 24.53
C PRO A 141 -8.45 4.74 24.97
N GLU A 142 -8.33 5.76 25.82
CA GLU A 142 -7.04 6.19 26.38
C GLU A 142 -6.75 5.55 27.73
N VAL A 143 -5.47 5.38 28.02
CA VAL A 143 -4.99 4.96 29.34
C VAL A 143 -5.24 6.10 30.34
N ARG A 144 -5.92 5.80 31.45
CA ARG A 144 -6.18 6.81 32.48
C ARG A 144 -4.88 7.30 33.11
N THR A 145 -4.78 8.60 33.39
CA THR A 145 -3.57 9.19 34.02
C THR A 145 -3.21 8.52 35.35
N SER A 146 -4.21 8.04 36.10
CA SER A 146 -4.01 7.33 37.37
C SER A 146 -3.28 6.00 37.22
N ILE A 147 -3.40 5.33 36.07
CA ILE A 147 -2.82 4.00 35.85
C ILE A 147 -1.53 4.05 35.02
N LEU A 148 -1.19 5.18 34.39
CA LEU A 148 0.02 5.35 33.56
C LEU A 148 1.34 5.00 34.29
N ARG A 149 1.39 5.15 35.62
CA ARG A 149 2.58 4.83 36.43
C ARG A 149 2.61 3.39 36.94
N MET A 150 1.66 2.56 36.53
CA MET A 150 1.48 1.18 37.00
C MET A 150 1.59 0.23 35.80
N PRO A 151 2.80 -0.27 35.48
CA PRO A 151 3.04 -1.05 34.26
C PRO A 151 2.10 -2.25 34.09
N ASP A 152 1.80 -2.96 35.16
CA ASP A 152 0.89 -4.11 35.13
C ASP A 152 -0.55 -3.71 34.76
N GLN A 153 -1.01 -2.54 35.22
CA GLN A 153 -2.35 -2.04 34.89
C GLN A 153 -2.40 -1.49 33.47
N VAL A 154 -1.30 -0.91 32.97
CA VAL A 154 -1.17 -0.49 31.57
C VAL A 154 -1.22 -1.72 30.67
N ALA A 155 -0.42 -2.75 30.95
CA ALA A 155 -0.43 -4.00 30.19
C ALA A 155 -1.80 -4.70 30.25
N ALA A 156 -2.46 -4.70 31.42
CA ALA A 156 -3.83 -5.20 31.55
C ALA A 156 -4.80 -4.42 30.65
N PHE A 157 -4.73 -3.08 30.66
CA PHE A 157 -5.54 -2.25 29.77
C PHE A 157 -5.31 -2.58 28.29
N MET A 158 -4.05 -2.71 27.84
CA MET A 158 -3.73 -3.05 26.45
C MET A 158 -4.30 -4.40 26.04
N ARG A 159 -4.15 -5.40 26.90
CA ARG A 159 -4.63 -6.76 26.65
C ARG A 159 -6.15 -6.87 26.67
N GLU A 160 -6.81 -6.18 27.59
CA GLU A 160 -8.26 -6.28 27.78
C GLU A 160 -9.03 -5.38 26.83
N THR A 161 -8.54 -4.17 26.60
CA THR A 161 -9.23 -3.14 25.80
C THR A 161 -8.79 -3.16 24.35
N LEU A 162 -7.49 -3.25 24.08
CA LEU A 162 -6.94 -3.22 22.72
C LEU A 162 -6.60 -4.61 22.18
N HIS A 163 -6.81 -5.67 22.98
CA HIS A 163 -6.59 -7.05 22.59
C HIS A 163 -5.15 -7.36 22.13
N CYS A 164 -4.17 -6.64 22.68
CA CYS A 164 -2.74 -6.84 22.45
C CYS A 164 -2.02 -7.18 23.77
N SER A 165 -1.46 -8.38 23.85
CA SER A 165 -0.83 -8.90 25.07
C SER A 165 0.63 -8.49 25.23
N GLU A 166 1.29 -8.15 24.12
CA GLU A 166 2.71 -7.78 24.11
C GLU A 166 2.94 -6.28 24.31
N TRP A 167 1.87 -5.48 24.27
CA TRP A 167 1.94 -4.03 24.46
C TRP A 167 2.00 -3.68 25.94
N SER A 168 2.99 -2.85 26.28
CA SER A 168 3.28 -2.39 27.63
C SER A 168 3.38 -0.87 27.74
N ASP A 169 3.61 -0.16 26.62
CA ASP A 169 3.77 1.28 26.58
C ASP A 169 2.74 1.94 25.62
N PRO A 170 1.80 2.76 26.12
CA PRO A 170 0.79 3.44 25.32
C PRO A 170 1.35 4.44 24.30
N SER A 171 2.59 4.88 24.47
CA SER A 171 3.22 5.89 23.62
C SER A 171 3.98 5.32 22.42
N THR A 172 4.32 4.02 22.47
CA THR A 172 5.20 3.39 21.47
C THR A 172 4.61 2.14 20.84
N ASP A 173 3.80 1.38 21.56
CA ASP A 173 3.31 0.09 21.07
C ASP A 173 2.05 0.20 20.18
N PRO A 174 1.02 1.00 20.54
CA PRO A 174 -0.28 0.91 19.88
C PRO A 174 -0.23 1.23 18.38
N ARG A 175 -0.78 0.32 17.57
CA ARG A 175 -0.94 0.45 16.12
C ARG A 175 -2.00 -0.50 15.56
N LEU A 176 -2.57 -0.14 14.41
CA LEU A 176 -3.26 -1.09 13.53
C LEU A 176 -2.24 -1.83 12.66
N ALA A 177 -2.66 -2.90 11.99
CA ALA A 177 -1.84 -3.55 10.96
C ALA A 177 -1.49 -2.54 9.85
N GLY A 178 -2.51 -1.83 9.36
CA GLY A 178 -2.35 -0.84 8.32
C GLY A 178 -3.56 0.06 8.18
N TYR A 179 -3.33 1.21 7.54
CA TYR A 179 -4.37 2.14 7.11
C TYR A 179 -4.26 2.39 5.60
N VAL A 180 -5.40 2.43 4.91
CA VAL A 180 -5.42 2.72 3.47
C VAL A 180 -6.53 3.70 3.06
N GLY A 181 -6.11 4.86 2.56
CA GLY A 181 -7.00 5.86 1.96
C GLY A 181 -6.99 5.75 0.44
N MET A 182 -8.13 5.43 -0.17
CA MET A 182 -8.27 5.33 -1.64
C MET A 182 -8.97 6.56 -2.21
N HIS A 183 -8.32 7.30 -3.10
CA HIS A 183 -8.79 8.59 -3.61
C HIS A 183 -8.93 8.58 -5.13
N ALA A 184 -10.05 9.11 -5.64
CA ALA A 184 -10.35 9.12 -7.07
C ALA A 184 -9.58 10.21 -7.82
N GLU A 185 -9.32 11.33 -7.16
CA GLU A 185 -8.59 12.47 -7.72
C GLU A 185 -7.08 12.27 -7.54
N ASP A 186 -6.30 12.69 -8.53
CA ASP A 186 -4.84 12.86 -8.42
C ASP A 186 -4.47 14.06 -7.52
N ALA A 187 -5.39 14.50 -6.66
CA ALA A 187 -5.17 15.60 -5.73
C ALA A 187 -3.94 15.27 -4.87
N VAL A 188 -2.92 16.14 -4.98
CA VAL A 188 -1.58 15.95 -4.38
C VAL A 188 -1.65 15.83 -2.85
N VAL A 189 -2.73 16.33 -2.24
CA VAL A 189 -2.93 16.30 -0.79
C VAL A 189 -4.40 16.08 -0.46
N THR A 190 -4.71 14.96 0.17
CA THR A 190 -6.03 14.65 0.74
C THR A 190 -6.07 14.99 2.23
N ARG A 191 -7.26 15.12 2.80
CA ARG A 191 -7.42 15.57 4.19
C ARG A 191 -6.89 14.55 5.20
N ASP A 192 -7.10 13.26 4.94
CA ASP A 192 -6.54 12.15 5.71
C ASP A 192 -5.00 12.15 5.67
N LEU A 193 -4.40 12.38 4.50
CA LEU A 193 -2.95 12.56 4.37
C LEU A 193 -2.45 13.79 5.15
N THR A 194 -3.20 14.88 5.16
CA THR A 194 -2.87 16.09 5.93
C THR A 194 -2.91 15.82 7.43
N ALA A 195 -3.97 15.16 7.90
CA ALA A 195 -4.14 14.79 9.30
C ALA A 195 -3.03 13.84 9.78
N TYR A 196 -2.67 12.84 8.96
CA TYR A 196 -1.54 11.96 9.21
C TYR A 196 -0.21 12.73 9.31
N ARG A 197 0.08 13.63 8.35
CA ARG A 197 1.30 14.46 8.38
C ARG A 197 1.35 15.34 9.64
N ALA A 198 0.24 15.96 10.02
CA ALA A 198 0.15 16.78 11.23
C ALA A 198 0.41 15.95 12.50
N ALA A 199 -0.15 14.74 12.59
CA ALA A 199 0.09 13.83 13.72
C ALA A 199 1.56 13.40 13.79
N LYS A 200 2.18 13.02 12.66
CA LYS A 200 3.62 12.70 12.58
C LYS A 200 4.50 13.86 13.01
N MET A 201 4.21 15.08 12.57
CA MET A 201 4.96 16.27 12.97
C MET A 201 4.85 16.56 14.47
N LYS A 202 3.66 16.33 15.07
CA LYS A 202 3.44 16.52 16.51
C LYS A 202 4.25 15.52 17.36
N VAL A 203 4.38 14.28 16.90
CA VAL A 203 5.21 13.25 17.56
C VAL A 203 6.70 13.55 17.37
N ALA A 204 7.12 14.04 16.20
CA ALA A 204 8.51 14.41 15.97
C ALA A 204 8.94 15.62 16.83
N SER A 205 8.10 16.65 16.94
CA SER A 205 8.42 17.86 17.72
C SER A 205 8.40 17.62 19.24
N SER A 206 7.64 16.64 19.73
CA SER A 206 7.67 16.25 21.14
C SER A 206 8.92 15.44 21.54
N SER A 207 9.62 14.84 20.56
CA SER A 207 10.87 14.10 20.77
C SER A 207 12.14 14.97 20.77
N SER A 208 12.05 16.20 20.27
CA SER A 208 13.19 17.13 20.13
C SER A 208 13.33 18.17 21.25
N SER A 209 12.40 18.24 22.21
CA SER A 209 12.54 19.15 23.35
C SER A 209 13.36 18.49 24.46
N SER A 210 14.55 19.03 24.75
CA SER A 210 15.47 18.62 25.83
C SER A 210 14.95 18.86 27.26
N SER A 211 13.64 18.97 27.44
CA SER A 211 12.99 18.98 28.75
C SER A 211 12.61 17.55 29.12
N PRO A 212 12.80 17.10 30.37
CA PRO A 212 12.45 15.74 30.78
C PRO A 212 11.00 15.48 30.38
N ALA A 213 10.82 14.46 29.53
CA ALA A 213 9.54 14.13 28.93
C ALA A 213 8.45 14.15 30.00
N SER A 214 7.49 15.07 29.86
CA SER A 214 6.23 14.89 30.58
C SER A 214 5.67 13.54 30.16
N PRO A 215 5.24 12.67 31.09
CA PRO A 215 4.68 11.34 30.78
C PRO A 215 3.36 11.37 30.00
N ASN A 216 3.00 12.51 29.40
CA ASN A 216 1.75 12.80 28.72
C ASN A 216 1.89 13.03 27.19
N ASN A 217 3.07 12.80 26.59
CA ASN A 217 3.32 13.22 25.20
C ASN A 217 3.06 12.17 24.11
N GLY A 218 2.48 11.02 24.44
CA GLY A 218 2.00 10.03 23.46
C GLY A 218 0.89 9.18 24.07
N GLY A 219 -0.37 9.52 23.80
CA GLY A 219 -1.52 8.68 24.15
C GLY A 219 -1.72 7.59 23.09
N VAL A 220 -2.59 6.63 23.40
CA VAL A 220 -2.96 5.52 22.52
C VAL A 220 -3.33 6.02 21.13
N ASN A 221 -4.12 7.09 21.06
CA ASN A 221 -4.60 7.64 19.79
C ASN A 221 -3.47 8.21 18.92
N SER A 222 -2.53 8.97 19.52
CA SER A 222 -1.39 9.49 18.77
C SER A 222 -0.48 8.36 18.27
N SER A 223 -0.26 7.34 19.11
CA SER A 223 0.59 6.19 18.79
C SER A 223 -0.03 5.37 17.66
N ILE A 224 -1.34 5.08 17.71
CA ILE A 224 -2.04 4.37 16.65
C ILE A 224 -1.84 5.08 15.31
N ILE A 225 -1.97 6.40 15.25
CA ILE A 225 -1.77 7.16 14.01
C ILE A 225 -0.29 7.15 13.57
N SER A 226 0.67 7.31 14.48
CA SER A 226 2.08 7.41 14.09
C SER A 226 2.72 6.06 13.72
N ASN A 227 2.26 4.99 14.36
CA ASN A 227 2.89 3.67 14.33
C ASN A 227 2.21 2.70 13.37
N THR A 228 0.99 3.02 12.91
CA THR A 228 0.32 2.26 11.84
C THR A 228 0.99 2.54 10.49
N THR A 229 1.19 1.51 9.67
CA THR A 229 1.65 1.67 8.29
C THR A 229 0.52 2.25 7.43
N HIS A 230 0.75 3.40 6.80
CA HIS A 230 -0.26 4.09 5.96
C HIS A 230 0.06 3.95 4.47
N ARG A 231 -0.95 3.67 3.65
CA ARG A 231 -0.90 3.76 2.18
C ARG A 231 -1.99 4.71 1.68
N PHE A 232 -1.63 5.66 0.83
CA PHE A 232 -2.57 6.57 0.17
C PHE A 232 -2.55 6.23 -1.32
N ILE A 233 -3.61 5.58 -1.78
CA ILE A 233 -3.75 5.08 -3.15
C ILE A 233 -4.52 6.12 -3.93
N HIS A 234 -3.88 6.67 -4.96
CA HIS A 234 -4.48 7.68 -5.82
C HIS A 234 -4.81 7.10 -7.19
N GLY A 235 -5.88 7.62 -7.79
CA GLY A 235 -6.32 7.26 -9.13
C GLY A 235 -7.44 6.23 -9.16
N GLY A 236 -8.41 6.45 -10.05
CA GLY A 236 -9.54 5.55 -10.30
C GLY A 236 -10.56 6.15 -11.28
N TYR A 237 -10.76 5.46 -12.41
CA TYR A 237 -11.68 5.71 -13.54
C TYR A 237 -12.06 7.15 -13.91
N LYS A 238 -11.44 7.62 -15.02
CA LYS A 238 -12.15 8.35 -16.08
C LYS A 238 -12.97 7.33 -16.88
N VAL A 239 -14.16 7.70 -17.32
CA VAL A 239 -15.22 6.86 -17.95
C VAL A 239 -14.77 6.00 -19.17
N THR A 240 -13.56 6.18 -19.70
CA THR A 240 -13.11 5.63 -20.99
C THR A 240 -12.11 4.47 -20.94
N THR A 241 -11.75 3.92 -19.78
CA THR A 241 -10.77 2.80 -19.70
C THR A 241 -11.45 1.41 -19.82
N PRO A 242 -10.83 0.41 -20.46
CA PRO A 242 -11.50 -0.84 -20.79
C PRO A 242 -11.52 -1.83 -19.60
N LYS A 243 -12.71 -2.35 -19.29
CA LYS A 243 -13.09 -3.62 -18.61
C LYS A 243 -12.43 -4.08 -17.30
N TRP A 244 -11.32 -3.50 -16.85
CA TRP A 244 -10.59 -3.92 -15.66
C TRP A 244 -10.77 -2.93 -14.53
N ASP A 245 -10.88 -3.41 -13.30
CA ASP A 245 -11.21 -2.64 -12.10
C ASP A 245 -10.11 -1.58 -11.72
N GLY A 246 -9.00 -1.50 -12.47
CA GLY A 246 -8.00 -0.42 -12.43
C GLY A 246 -6.81 -0.71 -11.50
N GLY A 247 -5.67 -0.03 -11.74
CA GLY A 247 -4.40 -0.27 -11.01
C GLY A 247 -4.46 -0.04 -9.50
N ARG A 248 -5.47 0.70 -9.00
CA ARG A 248 -5.65 0.97 -7.57
C ARG A 248 -5.86 -0.28 -6.72
N TYR A 249 -6.52 -1.30 -7.26
CA TYR A 249 -6.73 -2.54 -6.50
C TYR A 249 -5.50 -3.44 -6.57
N ASP A 250 -4.69 -3.33 -7.62
CA ASP A 250 -3.37 -3.97 -7.65
C ASP A 250 -2.46 -3.34 -6.58
N GLU A 251 -2.47 -2.02 -6.45
CA GLU A 251 -1.73 -1.32 -5.40
C GLU A 251 -2.22 -1.68 -4.00
N PHE A 252 -3.54 -1.80 -3.80
CA PHE A 252 -4.11 -2.28 -2.56
C PHE A 252 -3.67 -3.72 -2.25
N ALA A 253 -3.72 -4.62 -3.24
CA ALA A 253 -3.25 -5.98 -3.06
C ALA A 253 -1.76 -6.04 -2.73
N SER A 254 -0.93 -5.26 -3.43
CA SER A 254 0.50 -5.15 -3.13
C SER A 254 0.75 -4.57 -1.73
N PHE A 255 -0.07 -3.63 -1.26
CA PHE A 255 0.04 -3.15 0.12
C PHE A 255 -0.23 -4.26 1.14
N LEU A 256 -1.27 -5.08 0.93
CA LEU A 256 -1.54 -6.21 1.81
C LEU A 256 -0.38 -7.23 1.80
N ASP A 257 0.12 -7.57 0.63
CA ASP A 257 1.13 -8.61 0.42
C ASP A 257 2.54 -8.12 0.84
N ASP A 258 3.03 -7.06 0.19
CA ASP A 258 4.42 -6.60 0.27
C ASP A 258 4.71 -5.82 1.57
N ASP A 259 3.80 -4.92 1.97
CA ASP A 259 4.04 -4.02 3.12
C ASP A 259 3.57 -4.62 4.45
N LEU A 260 2.44 -5.34 4.43
CA LEU A 260 1.83 -5.91 5.64
C LEU A 260 2.13 -7.39 5.84
N GLY A 261 2.69 -8.08 4.83
CA GLY A 261 2.99 -9.51 4.91
C GLY A 261 1.75 -10.40 5.02
N VAL A 262 0.61 -9.94 4.51
CA VAL A 262 -0.63 -10.74 4.47
C VAL A 262 -0.49 -11.76 3.35
N TYR A 263 -0.59 -13.05 3.72
CA TYR A 263 -0.44 -14.14 2.76
C TYR A 263 -1.41 -14.01 1.58
N ARG A 264 -0.83 -13.79 0.40
CA ARG A 264 -1.52 -13.89 -0.88
C ARG A 264 -1.32 -15.28 -1.45
N VAL A 265 -2.40 -15.91 -1.90
CA VAL A 265 -2.31 -17.21 -2.58
C VAL A 265 -1.45 -17.05 -3.83
N PRO A 266 -0.31 -17.75 -3.92
CA PRO A 266 0.53 -17.71 -5.10
C PRO A 266 -0.26 -18.20 -6.30
N PHE A 267 -0.14 -17.47 -7.39
CA PHE A 267 -0.66 -17.91 -8.66
C PHE A 267 0.05 -19.21 -9.09
N ALA A 268 -0.70 -20.30 -9.16
CA ALA A 268 -0.33 -21.40 -10.04
C ALA A 268 -0.69 -20.97 -11.46
N ALA A 269 0.31 -20.63 -12.27
CA ALA A 269 0.05 -20.39 -13.68
C ALA A 269 -0.66 -21.60 -14.27
N PRO A 270 -1.80 -21.44 -14.97
CA PRO A 270 -2.30 -22.54 -15.76
C PRO A 270 -1.14 -22.98 -16.67
N PRO A 271 -0.89 -24.29 -16.80
CA PRO A 271 0.18 -24.77 -17.66
C PRO A 271 -0.01 -24.12 -19.03
N LYS A 272 1.02 -23.40 -19.48
CA LYS A 272 0.99 -22.72 -20.78
C LYS A 272 0.64 -23.77 -21.83
N THR A 273 -0.29 -23.44 -22.72
CA THR A 273 -0.60 -24.34 -23.84
C THR A 273 0.64 -24.48 -24.73
N ASP A 274 0.77 -25.60 -25.43
CA ASP A 274 1.89 -25.85 -26.36
C ASP A 274 2.04 -24.71 -27.39
N GLU A 275 0.94 -24.10 -27.79
CA GLU A 275 0.91 -22.96 -28.71
C GLU A 275 1.52 -21.69 -28.09
N GLN A 276 1.25 -21.41 -26.82
CA GLN A 276 1.83 -20.28 -26.09
C GLN A 276 3.35 -20.49 -25.87
N LEU A 277 3.76 -21.70 -25.50
CA LEU A 277 5.17 -22.07 -25.36
C LEU A 277 5.92 -21.94 -26.68
N ARG A 278 5.30 -22.33 -27.81
CA ARG A 278 5.89 -22.19 -29.14
C ARG A 278 6.06 -20.72 -29.53
N LYS A 279 5.09 -19.87 -29.21
CA LYS A 279 5.14 -18.42 -29.48
C LYS A 279 6.24 -17.73 -28.66
N GLU A 280 6.39 -18.06 -27.39
CA GLU A 280 7.45 -17.54 -26.54
C GLU A 280 8.83 -17.99 -26.98
N ARG A 281 9.00 -19.28 -27.32
CA ARG A 281 10.27 -19.79 -27.87
C ARG A 281 10.65 -19.08 -29.17
N LYS A 282 9.68 -18.78 -30.03
CA LYS A 282 9.92 -18.03 -31.26
C LYS A 282 10.33 -16.58 -30.99
N ALA A 283 9.65 -15.90 -30.07
CA ALA A 283 9.98 -14.53 -29.67
C ALA A 283 11.37 -14.44 -29.02
N ALA A 284 11.73 -15.39 -28.16
CA ALA A 284 13.04 -15.46 -27.54
C ALA A 284 14.15 -15.70 -28.58
N ALA A 285 13.93 -16.60 -29.54
CA ALA A 285 14.87 -16.84 -30.64
C ALA A 285 15.04 -15.62 -31.55
N GLU A 286 13.96 -14.87 -31.82
CA GLU A 286 14.02 -13.63 -32.59
C GLU A 286 14.78 -12.52 -31.84
N GLU A 287 14.61 -12.42 -30.52
CA GLU A 287 15.36 -11.46 -29.69
C GLU A 287 16.85 -11.81 -29.60
N GLU A 288 17.18 -13.10 -29.44
CA GLU A 288 18.56 -13.60 -29.42
C GLU A 288 19.25 -13.38 -30.77
N ALA A 289 18.56 -13.65 -31.89
CA ALA A 289 19.05 -13.35 -33.23
C ALA A 289 19.33 -11.85 -33.41
N ARG A 290 18.47 -10.98 -32.86
CA ARG A 290 18.67 -9.52 -32.91
C ARG A 290 19.89 -9.08 -32.09
N LYS A 291 20.14 -9.69 -30.93
CA LYS A 291 21.34 -9.43 -30.13
C LYS A 291 22.61 -9.85 -30.89
N HIS A 292 22.62 -11.04 -31.50
CA HIS A 292 23.75 -11.48 -32.32
C HIS A 292 24.03 -10.56 -33.52
N GLN A 293 23.00 -10.06 -34.19
CA GLN A 293 23.17 -9.09 -35.28
C GLN A 293 23.75 -7.75 -34.81
N LEU A 294 23.32 -7.26 -33.64
CA LEU A 294 23.88 -6.05 -33.02
C LEU A 294 25.37 -6.24 -32.71
N THR A 295 25.73 -7.36 -32.08
CA THR A 295 27.13 -7.67 -31.78
C THR A 295 28.00 -7.84 -33.04
N ALA A 296 27.46 -8.43 -34.12
CA ALA A 296 28.18 -8.52 -35.39
C ALA A 296 28.40 -7.14 -36.03
N ARG A 297 27.41 -6.25 -35.94
CA ARG A 297 27.53 -4.87 -36.43
C ARG A 297 28.55 -4.06 -35.63
N GLU A 298 28.60 -4.23 -34.31
CA GLU A 298 29.59 -3.59 -33.44
C GLU A 298 31.01 -4.02 -33.81
N LYS A 299 31.25 -5.32 -33.98
CA LYS A 299 32.55 -5.85 -34.44
C LYS A 299 32.98 -5.29 -35.79
N TYR A 300 32.05 -5.18 -36.74
CA TYR A 300 32.34 -4.60 -38.05
C TYR A 300 32.72 -3.12 -37.98
N LEU A 301 32.08 -2.36 -37.07
CA LEU A 301 32.43 -0.95 -36.87
C LEU A 301 33.81 -0.77 -36.21
N GLU A 302 34.19 -1.67 -35.30
CA GLU A 302 35.53 -1.69 -34.70
C GLU A 302 36.62 -1.99 -35.74
N GLU A 303 36.40 -2.99 -36.60
CA GLU A 303 37.32 -3.33 -37.69
C GLU A 303 37.52 -2.14 -38.65
N LEU A 304 36.42 -1.48 -39.04
CA LEU A 304 36.46 -0.31 -39.92
C LEU A 304 37.14 0.90 -39.28
N ALA A 305 37.09 1.03 -37.95
CA ALA A 305 37.83 2.05 -37.21
C ALA A 305 39.33 1.72 -37.13
N ALA A 306 39.69 0.44 -36.98
CA ALA A 306 41.08 -0.02 -36.99
C ALA A 306 41.74 0.22 -38.36
N ASP A 307 41.06 -0.12 -39.45
CA ASP A 307 41.55 0.13 -40.81
C ASP A 307 41.81 1.62 -41.07
N LYS A 308 40.87 2.48 -40.66
CA LYS A 308 41.03 3.94 -40.76
C LYS A 308 42.19 4.47 -39.92
N ALA A 309 42.44 3.89 -38.75
CA ALA A 309 43.57 4.26 -37.90
C ALA A 309 44.90 3.85 -38.56
N GLU A 310 44.97 2.65 -39.14
CA GLU A 310 46.16 2.19 -39.86
C GLU A 310 46.45 3.05 -41.10
N GLU A 311 45.40 3.39 -41.88
CA GLU A 311 45.53 4.29 -43.03
C GLU A 311 46.05 5.67 -42.62
N LYS A 312 45.51 6.22 -41.52
CA LYS A 312 45.97 7.50 -40.98
C LYS A 312 47.44 7.45 -40.54
N GLU A 313 47.87 6.36 -39.90
CA GLU A 313 49.28 6.18 -39.51
C GLU A 313 50.21 6.10 -40.73
N ARG A 314 49.80 5.40 -41.79
CA ARG A 314 50.54 5.34 -43.06
C ARG A 314 50.67 6.74 -43.68
N LEU A 315 49.59 7.51 -43.71
CA LEU A 315 49.60 8.90 -44.22
C LEU A 315 50.50 9.81 -43.38
N GLU A 316 50.50 9.67 -42.05
CA GLU A 316 51.41 10.43 -41.18
C GLU A 316 52.87 10.09 -41.42
N LYS A 317 53.22 8.81 -41.61
CA LYS A 317 54.60 8.39 -41.96
C LYS A 317 55.07 9.03 -43.27
N VAL A 318 54.22 9.01 -44.30
CA VAL A 318 54.51 9.66 -45.58
C VAL A 318 54.70 11.17 -45.39
N ARG A 319 53.81 11.83 -44.64
CA ARG A 319 53.92 13.26 -44.36
C ARG A 319 55.21 13.62 -43.64
N ARG A 320 55.61 12.86 -42.62
CA ARG A 320 56.89 13.09 -41.90
C ARG A 320 58.09 12.91 -42.82
N SER A 321 58.06 11.94 -43.73
CA SER A 321 59.12 11.75 -44.74
C SER A 321 59.21 12.94 -45.70
N ILE A 322 58.07 13.47 -46.17
CA ILE A 322 58.02 14.67 -47.03
C ILE A 322 58.56 15.90 -46.28
N GLU A 323 58.16 16.10 -45.01
CA GLU A 323 58.64 17.21 -44.19
C GLU A 323 60.16 17.12 -43.92
N ALA A 324 60.70 15.91 -43.74
CA ALA A 324 62.14 15.69 -43.59
C ALA A 324 62.91 15.98 -44.89
N ASP A 325 62.47 15.48 -46.05
CA ASP A 325 63.10 15.76 -47.35
C ASP A 325 63.06 17.27 -47.67
N ASN A 326 61.94 17.93 -47.37
CA ASN A 326 61.84 19.39 -47.53
C ASN A 326 62.79 20.17 -46.61
N ARG A 327 63.02 19.69 -45.39
CA ARG A 327 63.99 20.30 -44.45
C ARG A 327 65.41 20.12 -44.97
N GLU A 328 65.78 18.92 -45.39
CA GLU A 328 67.10 18.62 -45.95
C GLU A 328 67.38 19.48 -47.20
N ARG A 329 66.39 19.61 -48.11
CA ARG A 329 66.51 20.50 -49.28
C ARG A 329 66.72 21.97 -48.89
N ARG A 330 66.07 22.46 -47.83
CA ARG A 330 66.26 23.83 -47.33
C ARG A 330 67.65 24.03 -46.74
N GLU A 331 68.11 23.09 -45.92
CA GLU A 331 69.46 23.13 -45.33
C GLU A 331 70.55 23.06 -46.41
N ARG A 332 70.37 22.22 -47.43
CA ARG A 332 71.29 22.15 -48.58
C ARG A 332 71.33 23.44 -49.40
N LYS A 333 70.20 24.16 -49.53
CA LYS A 333 70.16 25.48 -50.19
C LYS A 333 70.81 26.57 -49.34
N ALA A 334 70.74 26.49 -48.01
CA ALA A 334 71.36 27.46 -47.11
C ALA A 334 72.89 27.28 -46.95
N ARG A 335 73.43 26.11 -47.33
CA ARG A 335 74.88 25.82 -47.34
C ARG A 335 75.58 26.21 -48.65
N ARG A 336 74.86 26.76 -49.63
CA ARG A 336 75.39 27.28 -50.91
C ARG A 336 75.39 28.79 -50.91
#